data_AF-A0A0X3U4A2-F1
#
_entry.id   AF-A0A0X3U4A2-F1
#
_cell.length_a   1.000
_cell.length_b   1.000
_cell.length_c   1.000
_cell.angle_alpha   90.00
_cell.angle_beta   90.00
_cell.angle_gamma   90.00
#
_symmetry.space_group_name_H-M   'P 1'
#
loop_
_entity.id
_entity.type
_entity.pdbx_description
1 polymer ?
#
loop_
_entity_poly.entity_id
_entity_poly.type
_entity_poly.pdbx_seq_one_letter_code
_entity_poly.pdbx_strand_id
1 'polypeptide(L)'
;MALWKKAFARLRGAPDVSSSPESTGAVETDVLEQDALAVEENLKAATEMAAGVDLESDEESFVTTTQAADARSDVFARELQAGIQVSLGDLECGDAGWRYRGHPVMVFGVESEEITDPARRRQVASLIHLYPCTSVLKNAASAAWVSTDLKAIESLADSGQYRFCRGCLQAAAGRGADPAKFDFAAHVRSHGDSYFPGGPCYWRPGTEPVSLLAPAAQAERSCPKCGCNSEGAGWQMSADDAARLSLPEGICLLCAEREVEGCLHFEGDDLVAAAQARYRSLMAQAARSPVPSWKLAAAILPLGWQPLLQSLERVLPPPELFFSIADSEPPAVLAWPALKRGVVERRLQDGESKGWSLWTRVQIEEELGFTLR
;
A
#
# COMPACT_ATOMS: atom_id res chain seq x y z
N MET A 1 -22.91 6.93 -0.83
CA MET A 1 -22.97 8.31 -1.39
C MET A 1 -23.21 9.41 -0.35
N ALA A 2 -24.08 9.23 0.67
CA ALA A 2 -24.35 10.28 1.67
C ALA A 2 -23.16 10.57 2.63
N LEU A 3 -22.40 9.54 3.01
CA LEU A 3 -21.22 9.69 3.88
C LEU A 3 -20.09 10.48 3.21
N TRP A 4 -19.85 10.24 1.92
CA TRP A 4 -18.83 10.94 1.14
C TRP A 4 -19.10 12.45 1.06
N LYS A 5 -20.35 12.87 0.84
CA LYS A 5 -20.68 14.31 0.82
C LYS A 5 -20.44 14.97 2.18
N LYS A 6 -20.67 14.26 3.29
CA LYS A 6 -20.47 14.77 4.65
C LYS A 6 -18.98 14.86 5.01
N ALA A 7 -18.20 13.83 4.65
CA ALA A 7 -16.74 13.86 4.77
C ALA A 7 -16.13 14.96 3.90
N PHE A 8 -16.61 15.15 2.67
CA PHE A 8 -16.16 16.25 1.79
C PHE A 8 -16.58 17.64 2.28
N ALA A 9 -17.79 17.79 2.81
CA ALA A 9 -18.22 19.02 3.46
C ALA A 9 -17.31 19.36 4.65
N ARG A 10 -17.00 18.37 5.48
CA ARG A 10 -16.03 18.50 6.57
C ARG A 10 -14.64 18.83 6.05
N LEU A 11 -14.17 18.20 4.96
CA LEU A 11 -12.86 18.44 4.32
C LEU A 11 -12.74 19.81 3.66
N ARG A 12 -13.85 20.40 3.20
CA ARG A 12 -13.89 21.75 2.60
C ARG A 12 -14.29 22.85 3.57
N GLY A 13 -14.58 22.52 4.82
CA GLY A 13 -14.94 23.50 5.86
C GLY A 13 -16.37 24.00 5.78
N ALA A 14 -17.27 23.26 5.13
CA ALA A 14 -18.68 23.56 5.22
C ALA A 14 -19.19 23.24 6.63
N PRO A 15 -19.97 24.15 7.26
CA PRO A 15 -20.72 23.80 8.48
C PRO A 15 -21.67 22.62 8.17
N ASP A 16 -22.08 21.85 9.18
CA ASP A 16 -23.09 20.80 9.02
C ASP A 16 -24.41 21.44 8.56
N VAL A 17 -24.66 21.53 7.25
CA VAL A 17 -25.85 22.16 6.70
C VAL A 17 -26.86 21.10 6.25
N SER A 18 -27.79 20.84 7.15
CA SER A 18 -29.16 20.39 6.85
C SER A 18 -29.95 21.59 6.28
N SER A 19 -29.78 21.92 5.00
CA SER A 19 -30.75 22.72 4.21
C SER A 19 -30.26 22.96 2.78
N SER A 20 -31.18 22.75 1.83
CA SER A 20 -31.07 22.92 0.38
C SER A 20 -30.90 24.39 -0.09
N PRO A 21 -30.61 24.64 -1.39
CA PRO A 21 -29.59 25.60 -1.82
C PRO A 21 -30.12 26.89 -2.46
N GLU A 22 -29.22 27.87 -2.64
CA GLU A 22 -29.34 28.92 -3.66
C GLU A 22 -28.08 28.99 -4.54
N SER A 23 -28.32 29.30 -5.82
CA SER A 23 -27.35 29.32 -6.92
C SER A 23 -26.67 30.66 -7.11
N THR A 24 -25.44 30.66 -7.62
CA THR A 24 -24.78 31.62 -8.56
C THR A 24 -23.29 31.28 -8.54
N GLY A 25 -22.45 31.39 -9.56
CA GLY A 25 -22.50 31.78 -10.97
C GLY A 25 -21.12 31.43 -11.57
N ALA A 26 -21.04 31.26 -12.88
CA ALA A 26 -19.83 30.82 -13.59
C ALA A 26 -18.77 31.93 -13.72
N VAL A 27 -17.49 31.56 -13.65
CA VAL A 27 -16.36 32.31 -14.21
C VAL A 27 -15.34 31.32 -14.79
N GLU A 28 -15.00 31.52 -16.07
CA GLU A 28 -13.96 30.85 -16.84
C GLU A 28 -12.55 31.27 -16.37
N THR A 29 -11.56 30.37 -16.47
CA THR A 29 -10.16 30.77 -16.71
C THR A 29 -9.42 29.70 -17.51
N ASP A 30 -9.08 30.09 -18.73
CA ASP A 30 -8.21 29.44 -19.70
C ASP A 30 -6.75 29.86 -19.41
N VAL A 31 -6.03 29.07 -18.58
CA VAL A 31 -4.58 29.22 -18.30
C VAL A 31 -4.02 27.85 -17.88
N LEU A 32 -4.00 26.86 -18.78
CA LEU A 32 -3.49 25.51 -18.44
C LEU A 32 -2.45 24.93 -19.39
N GLU A 33 -2.08 25.59 -20.48
CA GLU A 33 -1.21 24.96 -21.49
C GLU A 33 0.28 25.36 -21.41
N GLN A 34 0.66 26.40 -20.65
CA GLN A 34 2.08 26.81 -20.53
C GLN A 34 2.84 26.22 -19.33
N ASP A 35 2.13 25.69 -18.31
CA ASP A 35 2.75 25.10 -17.11
C ASP A 35 3.10 23.61 -17.25
N ALA A 36 2.54 22.91 -18.25
CA ALA A 36 2.78 21.49 -18.44
C ALA A 36 4.22 21.18 -18.92
N LEU A 37 4.83 22.09 -19.69
CA LEU A 37 6.13 21.87 -20.32
C LEU A 37 7.31 22.05 -19.34
N ALA A 38 7.21 22.97 -18.36
CA ALA A 38 8.27 23.21 -17.38
C ALA A 38 8.36 22.11 -16.29
N VAL A 39 7.27 21.36 -16.09
CA VAL A 39 7.21 20.22 -15.15
C VAL A 39 7.79 18.96 -15.78
N GLU A 40 7.64 18.74 -17.09
CA GLU A 40 8.27 17.62 -17.79
C GLU A 40 9.80 17.75 -17.86
N GLU A 41 10.33 18.96 -18.06
CA GLU A 41 11.79 19.17 -18.17
C GLU A 41 12.52 18.93 -16.83
N ASN A 42 11.93 19.33 -15.70
CA ASN A 42 12.49 19.07 -14.37
C ASN A 42 12.34 17.60 -13.92
N LEU A 43 11.28 16.91 -14.36
CA LEU A 43 11.09 15.48 -14.07
C LEU A 43 12.01 14.61 -14.94
N LYS A 44 12.26 15.01 -16.19
CA LYS A 44 13.17 14.33 -17.10
C LYS A 44 14.62 14.39 -16.61
N ALA A 45 15.07 15.53 -16.07
CA ALA A 45 16.38 15.66 -15.42
C ALA A 45 16.56 14.77 -14.18
N ALA A 46 15.46 14.45 -13.47
CA ALA A 46 15.48 13.51 -12.34
C ALA A 46 15.43 12.02 -12.78
N THR A 47 14.99 11.74 -14.02
CA THR A 47 14.75 10.38 -14.52
C THR A 47 15.86 9.87 -15.46
N GLU A 48 16.54 10.76 -16.20
CA GLU A 48 17.65 10.40 -17.09
C GLU A 48 18.96 10.05 -16.34
N MET A 49 19.07 10.33 -15.04
CA MET A 49 20.16 9.83 -14.20
C MET A 49 19.99 8.36 -13.77
N ALA A 50 18.87 7.71 -14.11
CA ALA A 50 18.53 6.36 -13.67
C ALA A 50 18.76 5.25 -14.71
N ALA A 51 19.16 5.58 -15.94
CA ALA A 51 19.24 4.61 -17.04
C ALA A 51 20.59 4.69 -17.77
N GLY A 52 21.57 3.93 -17.29
CA GLY A 52 22.75 3.67 -18.11
C GLY A 52 23.92 3.12 -17.32
N VAL A 53 23.88 1.83 -16.98
CA VAL A 53 25.10 1.00 -16.89
C VAL A 53 24.73 -0.47 -17.14
N ASP A 54 25.21 -1.03 -18.24
CA ASP A 54 25.37 -2.48 -18.44
C ASP A 54 26.62 -2.93 -17.66
N LEU A 55 26.48 -3.87 -16.73
CA LEU A 55 27.60 -4.53 -16.08
C LEU A 55 27.35 -6.04 -16.00
N GLU A 56 28.17 -6.77 -16.75
CA GLU A 56 28.39 -8.21 -16.63
C GLU A 56 29.10 -8.51 -15.29
N SER A 57 28.65 -9.55 -14.58
CA SER A 57 29.40 -10.08 -13.43
C SER A 57 29.25 -11.59 -13.34
N ASP A 58 30.41 -12.26 -13.33
CA ASP A 58 30.61 -13.70 -13.23
C ASP A 58 30.15 -14.29 -11.89
N GLU A 59 29.52 -15.45 -11.96
CA GLU A 59 29.08 -16.26 -10.84
C GLU A 59 30.23 -17.13 -10.28
N GLU A 60 30.47 -17.08 -8.97
CA GLU A 60 30.98 -18.25 -8.25
C GLU A 60 30.14 -18.52 -7.00
N SER A 61 29.48 -19.68 -7.00
CA SER A 61 28.59 -20.14 -5.95
C SER A 61 29.35 -20.80 -4.80
N PHE A 62 29.12 -20.34 -3.57
CA PHE A 62 29.48 -21.06 -2.35
C PHE A 62 28.19 -21.50 -1.64
N VAL A 63 27.86 -22.79 -1.72
CA VAL A 63 26.68 -23.38 -1.08
C VAL A 63 27.12 -24.07 0.21
N THR A 64 26.51 -23.72 1.34
CA THR A 64 26.62 -24.54 2.56
C THR A 64 25.31 -24.55 3.35
N THR A 65 24.61 -25.68 3.27
CA THR A 65 23.92 -26.39 4.36
C THR A 65 22.78 -25.70 5.14
N THR A 66 21.79 -25.15 4.43
CA THR A 66 20.42 -24.87 4.97
C THR A 66 19.28 -25.51 4.16
N GLN A 67 19.61 -26.14 3.02
CA GLN A 67 18.70 -26.49 1.92
C GLN A 67 17.49 -27.38 2.24
N ALA A 68 17.46 -28.17 3.31
CA ALA A 68 16.41 -29.17 3.50
C ALA A 68 15.10 -28.65 4.14
N ALA A 69 15.20 -27.63 5.01
CA ALA A 69 14.02 -26.96 5.58
C ALA A 69 13.45 -25.96 4.57
N ASP A 70 14.34 -25.18 3.94
CA ASP A 70 14.01 -24.21 2.89
C ASP A 70 13.33 -24.89 1.69
N ALA A 71 13.82 -26.06 1.24
CA ALA A 71 13.19 -26.77 0.12
C ALA A 71 11.78 -27.28 0.42
N ARG A 72 11.45 -27.64 1.66
CA ARG A 72 10.09 -28.07 2.04
C ARG A 72 9.12 -26.89 2.11
N SER A 73 9.62 -25.75 2.58
CA SER A 73 8.83 -24.53 2.65
C SER A 73 8.53 -23.97 1.26
N ASP A 74 9.51 -24.02 0.36
CA ASP A 74 9.32 -23.67 -1.06
C ASP A 74 8.30 -24.56 -1.77
N VAL A 75 8.25 -25.85 -1.43
CA VAL A 75 7.22 -26.76 -1.97
C VAL A 75 5.84 -26.34 -1.50
N PHE A 76 5.67 -26.07 -0.20
CA PHE A 76 4.38 -25.61 0.33
C PHE A 76 3.93 -24.29 -0.30
N ALA A 77 4.83 -23.31 -0.43
CA ALA A 77 4.49 -22.03 -1.04
C ALA A 77 4.05 -22.18 -2.50
N ARG A 78 4.68 -23.08 -3.26
CA ARG A 78 4.28 -23.40 -4.65
C ARG A 78 2.97 -24.16 -4.74
N GLU A 79 2.72 -25.12 -3.84
CA GLU A 79 1.42 -25.80 -3.74
C GLU A 79 0.32 -24.79 -3.43
N LEU A 80 0.56 -23.89 -2.46
CA LEU A 80 -0.35 -22.82 -2.13
C LEU A 80 -0.56 -21.86 -3.30
N GLN A 81 0.46 -21.58 -4.10
CA GLN A 81 0.30 -20.81 -5.34
C GLN A 81 -0.65 -21.49 -6.32
N ALA A 82 -0.46 -22.79 -6.55
CA ALA A 82 -1.32 -23.58 -7.45
C ALA A 82 -2.76 -23.69 -6.94
N GLY A 83 -2.95 -23.67 -5.63
CA GLY A 83 -4.23 -23.74 -4.96
C GLY A 83 -4.39 -25.05 -4.19
N ILE A 84 -4.77 -24.95 -2.92
CA ILE A 84 -4.98 -26.11 -2.04
C ILE A 84 -6.34 -26.03 -1.37
N GLN A 85 -6.94 -27.19 -1.11
CA GLN A 85 -8.18 -27.27 -0.34
C GLN A 85 -7.86 -27.33 1.15
N VAL A 86 -8.53 -26.47 1.92
CA VAL A 86 -8.37 -26.35 3.38
C VAL A 86 -9.73 -26.18 4.05
N SER A 87 -9.77 -26.37 5.37
CA SER A 87 -10.92 -25.97 6.16
C SER A 87 -10.88 -24.46 6.41
N LEU A 88 -12.04 -23.79 6.36
CA LEU A 88 -12.12 -22.37 6.74
C LEU A 88 -11.70 -22.13 8.19
N GLY A 89 -11.80 -23.14 9.07
CA GLY A 89 -11.32 -23.06 10.45
C GLY A 89 -9.81 -23.00 10.59
N ASP A 90 -9.06 -23.41 9.58
CA ASP A 90 -7.59 -23.33 9.56
C ASP A 90 -7.07 -21.98 9.05
N LEU A 91 -7.98 -21.12 8.57
CA LEU A 91 -7.64 -19.79 8.09
C LEU A 91 -7.66 -18.78 9.22
N GLU A 92 -6.64 -17.94 9.24
CA GLU A 92 -6.63 -16.76 10.08
C GLU A 92 -7.28 -15.60 9.31
N CYS A 93 -8.15 -14.85 9.98
CA CYS A 93 -8.74 -13.65 9.40
C CYS A 93 -8.20 -12.43 10.13
N GLY A 94 -7.50 -11.55 9.41
CA GLY A 94 -7.19 -10.19 9.86
C GLY A 94 -8.17 -9.18 9.27
N ASP A 95 -7.96 -7.90 9.61
CA ASP A 95 -8.81 -6.78 9.16
C ASP A 95 -8.82 -6.58 7.63
N ALA A 96 -7.74 -7.01 6.96
CA ALA A 96 -7.55 -6.85 5.52
C ALA A 96 -7.80 -8.10 4.68
N GLY A 97 -7.94 -9.26 5.33
CA GLY A 97 -8.26 -10.51 4.66
C GLY A 97 -7.72 -11.78 5.30
N TRP A 98 -7.65 -12.82 4.48
CA TRP A 98 -7.33 -14.18 4.91
C TRP A 98 -5.84 -14.49 4.87
N ARG A 99 -5.41 -15.30 5.84
CA ARG A 99 -4.09 -15.90 5.87
C ARG A 99 -4.19 -17.39 6.12
N TYR A 100 -3.25 -18.11 5.54
CA TYR A 100 -3.06 -19.52 5.83
C TYR A 100 -1.59 -19.76 6.18
N ARG A 101 -1.33 -20.16 7.42
CA ARG A 101 0.03 -20.40 7.94
C ARG A 101 1.00 -19.23 7.68
N GLY A 102 0.54 -18.00 7.89
CA GLY A 102 1.32 -16.78 7.66
C GLY A 102 1.34 -16.25 6.22
N HIS A 103 0.79 -16.98 5.24
CA HIS A 103 0.69 -16.49 3.86
C HIS A 103 -0.62 -15.74 3.61
N PRO A 104 -0.59 -14.56 2.97
CA PRO A 104 -1.78 -13.94 2.40
C PRO A 104 -2.43 -14.84 1.35
N VAL A 105 -3.73 -15.10 1.46
CA VAL A 105 -4.44 -15.97 0.52
C VAL A 105 -5.78 -15.38 0.08
N MET A 106 -6.18 -15.75 -1.13
CA MET A 106 -7.54 -15.60 -1.63
C MET A 106 -8.30 -16.90 -1.44
N VAL A 107 -9.56 -16.82 -1.02
CA VAL A 107 -10.44 -17.98 -0.79
C VAL A 107 -11.40 -18.13 -1.96
N PHE A 108 -11.56 -19.33 -2.52
CA PHE A 108 -12.47 -19.61 -3.62
C PHE A 108 -13.01 -21.05 -3.52
N GLY A 109 -13.93 -21.44 -4.41
CA GLY A 109 -14.41 -22.83 -4.46
C GLY A 109 -15.05 -23.30 -3.15
N VAL A 110 -15.75 -22.41 -2.44
CA VAL A 110 -16.29 -22.68 -1.10
C VAL A 110 -17.42 -23.69 -1.17
N GLU A 111 -17.24 -24.81 -0.47
CA GLU A 111 -18.23 -25.87 -0.36
C GLU A 111 -19.00 -25.71 0.96
N SER A 112 -20.32 -25.57 0.85
CA SER A 112 -21.19 -25.42 2.03
C SER A 112 -22.45 -26.25 1.88
N GLU A 113 -22.60 -27.19 2.81
CA GLU A 113 -23.78 -28.04 2.91
C GLU A 113 -25.00 -27.28 3.46
N GLU A 114 -24.79 -26.15 4.15
CA GLU A 114 -25.85 -25.28 4.67
C GLU A 114 -26.69 -24.63 3.55
N ILE A 115 -26.10 -24.45 2.36
CA ILE A 115 -26.80 -23.89 1.21
C ILE A 115 -27.61 -24.99 0.53
N THR A 116 -28.91 -25.06 0.81
CA THR A 116 -29.81 -26.05 0.20
C THR A 116 -30.09 -25.78 -1.28
N ASP A 117 -30.11 -24.51 -1.70
CA ASP A 117 -30.32 -24.11 -3.10
C ASP A 117 -29.07 -24.38 -3.96
N PRO A 118 -29.13 -25.30 -4.95
CA PRO A 118 -28.01 -25.61 -5.82
C PRO A 118 -27.50 -24.43 -6.65
N ALA A 119 -28.37 -23.50 -7.05
CA ALA A 119 -27.98 -22.35 -7.86
C ALA A 119 -27.14 -21.38 -7.03
N ARG A 120 -27.60 -21.06 -5.81
CA ARG A 120 -26.84 -20.26 -4.85
C ARG A 120 -25.53 -20.93 -4.43
N ARG A 121 -25.50 -22.25 -4.28
CA ARG A 121 -24.28 -23.01 -3.96
C ARG A 121 -23.23 -22.85 -5.05
N ARG A 122 -23.60 -23.03 -6.32
CA ARG A 122 -22.69 -22.78 -7.46
C ARG A 122 -22.24 -21.32 -7.53
N GLN A 123 -23.13 -20.38 -7.25
CA GLN A 123 -22.79 -18.96 -7.22
C GLN A 123 -21.73 -18.68 -6.17
N VAL A 124 -21.84 -19.20 -4.95
CA VAL A 124 -20.83 -18.99 -3.90
C VAL A 124 -19.50 -19.65 -4.26
N ALA A 125 -19.53 -20.90 -4.77
CA ALA A 125 -18.32 -21.61 -5.17
C ALA A 125 -17.52 -20.91 -6.29
N SER A 126 -18.21 -20.17 -7.18
CA SER A 126 -17.58 -19.40 -8.27
C SER A 126 -17.03 -18.04 -7.85
N LEU A 127 -17.12 -17.67 -6.57
CA LEU A 127 -16.62 -16.39 -6.08
C LEU A 127 -15.24 -16.52 -5.42
N ILE A 128 -14.38 -15.54 -5.71
CA ILE A 128 -13.12 -15.31 -5.00
C ILE A 128 -13.37 -14.30 -3.89
N HIS A 129 -12.98 -14.64 -2.67
CA HIS A 129 -13.19 -13.89 -1.46
C HIS A 129 -11.86 -13.46 -0.85
N LEU A 130 -11.80 -12.18 -0.48
CA LEU A 130 -10.66 -11.59 0.22
C LEU A 130 -10.85 -11.60 1.74
N TYR A 131 -12.11 -11.68 2.22
CA TYR A 131 -12.48 -11.63 3.64
C TYR A 131 -13.79 -12.40 3.89
N PRO A 132 -14.17 -12.69 5.16
CA PRO A 132 -15.41 -13.40 5.53
C PRO A 132 -16.68 -12.56 5.33
N CYS A 133 -16.97 -12.19 4.08
CA CYS A 133 -18.06 -11.26 3.74
C CYS A 133 -19.47 -11.87 3.80
N THR A 134 -19.60 -13.19 3.97
CA THR A 134 -20.89 -13.90 4.04
C THR A 134 -20.92 -14.84 5.25
N SER A 135 -22.11 -15.25 5.69
CA SER A 135 -22.25 -16.23 6.79
C SER A 135 -21.63 -17.58 6.47
N VAL A 136 -21.64 -17.97 5.18
CA VAL A 136 -21.04 -19.22 4.70
C VAL A 136 -19.54 -19.26 4.98
N LEU A 137 -18.87 -18.13 4.76
CA LEU A 137 -17.43 -17.98 5.01
C LEU A 137 -17.07 -17.94 6.50
N LYS A 138 -18.07 -17.91 7.39
CA LYS A 138 -17.87 -17.92 8.85
C LYS A 138 -18.05 -19.31 9.45
N ASN A 139 -18.49 -20.29 8.67
CA ASN A 139 -18.59 -21.66 9.14
C ASN A 139 -17.21 -22.34 9.03
N ALA A 140 -16.54 -22.51 10.17
CA ALA A 140 -15.25 -23.16 10.27
C ALA A 140 -15.23 -24.60 9.70
N ALA A 141 -16.35 -25.32 9.71
CA ALA A 141 -16.41 -26.68 9.18
C ALA A 141 -16.49 -26.75 7.64
N SER A 142 -16.73 -25.63 6.95
CA SER A 142 -16.80 -25.61 5.49
C SER A 142 -15.40 -25.74 4.88
N ALA A 143 -15.31 -26.47 3.76
CA ALA A 143 -14.08 -26.58 2.97
C ALA A 143 -14.04 -25.47 1.92
N ALA A 144 -12.84 -24.96 1.64
CA ALA A 144 -12.62 -24.00 0.57
C ALA A 144 -11.24 -24.21 -0.06
N TRP A 145 -11.08 -23.72 -1.28
CA TRP A 145 -9.78 -23.63 -1.91
C TRP A 145 -9.13 -22.29 -1.56
N VAL A 146 -7.82 -22.30 -1.39
CA VAL A 146 -7.03 -21.08 -1.16
C VAL A 146 -5.85 -21.01 -2.09
N SER A 147 -5.53 -19.82 -2.58
CA SER A 147 -4.34 -19.57 -3.38
C SER A 147 -3.76 -18.18 -3.15
N THR A 148 -2.44 -18.05 -3.33
CA THR A 148 -1.73 -16.76 -3.31
C THR A 148 -1.74 -16.04 -4.66
N ASP A 149 -2.13 -16.69 -5.75
CA ASP A 149 -1.96 -16.19 -7.13
C ASP A 149 -3.25 -16.29 -7.94
N LEU A 150 -3.75 -15.14 -8.39
CA LEU A 150 -4.98 -15.05 -9.17
C LEU A 150 -4.84 -15.78 -10.51
N LYS A 151 -3.67 -15.71 -11.16
CA LYS A 151 -3.44 -16.35 -12.45
C LYS A 151 -3.53 -17.86 -12.34
N ALA A 152 -3.07 -18.42 -11.22
CA ALA A 152 -3.21 -19.84 -10.94
C ALA A 152 -4.70 -20.23 -10.79
N ILE A 153 -5.48 -19.46 -10.03
CA ILE A 153 -6.93 -19.67 -9.89
C ILE A 153 -7.63 -19.64 -11.26
N GLU A 154 -7.29 -18.67 -12.11
CA GLU A 154 -7.85 -18.54 -13.46
C GLU A 154 -7.47 -19.71 -14.38
N SER A 155 -6.34 -20.38 -14.11
CA SER A 155 -5.89 -21.56 -14.87
C SER A 155 -6.52 -22.88 -14.43
N LEU A 156 -7.05 -22.96 -13.21
CA LEU A 156 -7.70 -24.17 -12.67
C LEU A 156 -9.08 -24.44 -13.27
N ALA A 157 -9.66 -23.47 -13.95
CA ALA A 157 -11.02 -23.51 -14.45
C ALA A 157 -11.09 -22.95 -15.89
N ASP A 158 -12.21 -23.19 -16.58
CA ASP A 158 -12.47 -22.50 -17.84
C ASP A 158 -12.44 -20.98 -17.59
N SER A 159 -11.84 -20.23 -18.51
CA SER A 159 -11.62 -18.79 -18.35
C SER A 159 -12.93 -18.06 -17.99
N GLY A 160 -12.90 -17.31 -16.88
CA GLY A 160 -14.05 -16.55 -16.37
C GLY A 160 -15.00 -17.31 -15.43
N GLN A 161 -14.69 -18.55 -15.04
CA GLN A 161 -15.48 -19.30 -14.07
C GLN A 161 -15.41 -18.72 -12.66
N TYR A 162 -14.24 -18.23 -12.25
CA TYR A 162 -14.05 -17.55 -10.97
C TYR A 162 -14.06 -16.04 -11.16
N ARG A 163 -14.77 -15.35 -10.27
CA ARG A 163 -14.82 -13.89 -10.24
C ARG A 163 -14.77 -13.42 -8.81
N PHE A 164 -14.17 -12.27 -8.55
CA PHE A 164 -14.19 -11.74 -7.20
C PHE A 164 -15.62 -11.45 -6.72
N CYS A 165 -15.85 -11.72 -5.45
CA CYS A 165 -17.05 -11.30 -4.76
C CYS A 165 -17.17 -9.77 -4.82
N ARG A 166 -18.31 -9.27 -5.29
CA ARG A 166 -18.58 -7.83 -5.38
C ARG A 166 -18.44 -7.13 -4.03
N GLY A 167 -18.87 -7.79 -2.96
CA GLY A 167 -18.64 -7.32 -1.60
C GLY A 167 -17.16 -7.14 -1.35
N CYS A 168 -16.38 -8.21 -1.57
CA CYS A 168 -14.91 -8.25 -1.46
C CYS A 168 -14.20 -7.08 -2.17
N LEU A 169 -14.49 -6.92 -3.45
CA LEU A 169 -13.91 -5.84 -4.24
C LEU A 169 -14.37 -4.46 -3.79
N GLN A 170 -15.60 -4.29 -3.32
CA GLN A 170 -16.07 -2.97 -2.92
C GLN A 170 -15.34 -2.43 -1.69
N ALA A 171 -15.05 -3.26 -0.68
CA ALA A 171 -14.23 -2.76 0.45
C ALA A 171 -12.76 -2.58 0.04
N ALA A 172 -12.21 -3.46 -0.81
CA ALA A 172 -10.85 -3.29 -1.34
C ALA A 172 -10.73 -2.02 -2.20
N ALA A 173 -11.75 -1.69 -2.99
CA ALA A 173 -11.81 -0.48 -3.81
C ALA A 173 -11.89 0.80 -3.00
N GLY A 174 -12.39 0.72 -1.76
CA GLY A 174 -12.25 1.80 -0.77
C GLY A 174 -10.78 2.24 -0.66
N ARG A 175 -9.83 1.31 -0.75
CA ARG A 175 -8.39 1.55 -0.73
C ARG A 175 -7.77 1.50 -2.14
N GLY A 176 -8.46 2.05 -3.14
CA GLY A 176 -7.87 2.32 -4.46
C GLY A 176 -7.70 1.09 -5.36
N ALA A 177 -8.18 -0.09 -4.94
CA ALA A 177 -8.22 -1.23 -5.83
C ALA A 177 -9.27 -1.01 -6.94
N ASP A 178 -8.85 -1.02 -8.20
CA ASP A 178 -9.79 -1.01 -9.32
C ASP A 178 -10.36 -2.43 -9.50
N PRO A 179 -11.69 -2.64 -9.40
CA PRO A 179 -12.32 -3.94 -9.67
C PRO A 179 -11.91 -4.57 -11.00
N ALA A 180 -11.59 -3.75 -12.02
CA ALA A 180 -11.19 -4.22 -13.34
C ALA A 180 -9.70 -4.55 -13.45
N LYS A 181 -8.87 -4.10 -12.50
CA LYS A 181 -7.41 -4.27 -12.49
C LYS A 181 -6.91 -4.70 -11.12
N PHE A 182 -7.71 -5.49 -10.40
CA PHE A 182 -7.38 -5.90 -9.06
C PHE A 182 -6.09 -6.73 -9.09
N ASP A 183 -5.08 -6.26 -8.38
CA ASP A 183 -3.83 -6.97 -8.14
C ASP A 183 -3.75 -7.34 -6.67
N PHE A 184 -3.71 -8.65 -6.39
CA PHE A 184 -3.65 -9.16 -5.03
C PHE A 184 -2.36 -8.76 -4.32
N ALA A 185 -1.22 -8.71 -5.01
CA ALA A 185 0.04 -8.29 -4.39
C ALA A 185 0.01 -6.80 -3.99
N ALA A 186 -0.59 -5.95 -4.83
CA ALA A 186 -0.84 -4.55 -4.49
C ALA A 186 -1.84 -4.40 -3.32
N HIS A 187 -2.88 -5.24 -3.27
CA HIS A 187 -3.81 -5.29 -2.14
C HIS A 187 -3.08 -5.64 -0.84
N VAL A 188 -2.28 -6.71 -0.83
CA VAL A 188 -1.47 -7.11 0.33
C VAL A 188 -0.52 -6.00 0.75
N ARG A 189 0.17 -5.35 -0.21
CA ARG A 189 1.10 -4.23 0.06
C ARG A 189 0.42 -3.05 0.75
N SER A 190 -0.80 -2.70 0.34
CA SER A 190 -1.54 -1.60 0.98
C SER A 190 -2.09 -1.96 2.38
N HIS A 191 -1.98 -3.22 2.80
CA HIS A 191 -2.45 -3.75 4.08
C HIS A 191 -1.39 -4.58 4.81
N GLY A 192 -0.11 -4.26 4.62
CA GLY A 192 1.02 -5.04 5.16
C GLY A 192 0.86 -5.38 6.64
N ASP A 193 0.49 -4.39 7.48
CA ASP A 193 0.31 -4.57 8.93
C ASP A 193 -0.71 -5.67 9.28
N SER A 194 -1.79 -5.80 8.51
CA SER A 194 -2.81 -6.82 8.75
C SER A 194 -2.39 -8.20 8.27
N TYR A 195 -1.56 -8.29 7.22
CA TYR A 195 -1.09 -9.56 6.68
C TYR A 195 0.13 -10.08 7.45
N PHE A 196 1.02 -9.20 7.90
CA PHE A 196 2.33 -9.52 8.45
C PHE A 196 2.57 -8.87 9.83
N PRO A 197 1.82 -9.24 10.89
CA PRO A 197 2.00 -8.70 12.23
C PRO A 197 3.29 -9.16 12.91
N GLY A 198 4.09 -10.02 12.26
CA GLY A 198 5.35 -10.55 12.76
C GLY A 198 6.56 -9.64 12.56
N GLY A 199 6.37 -8.43 12.02
CA GLY A 199 7.43 -7.47 11.75
C GLY A 199 7.87 -7.43 10.29
N PRO A 200 9.04 -6.81 10.00
CA PRO A 200 9.51 -6.60 8.64
C PRO A 200 9.65 -7.90 7.84
N CYS A 201 9.08 -7.93 6.64
CA CYS A 201 9.18 -9.08 5.77
C CYS A 201 9.06 -8.73 4.28
N TYR A 202 9.56 -9.61 3.43
CA TYR A 202 9.28 -9.61 2.00
C TYR A 202 8.41 -10.81 1.66
N TRP A 203 7.39 -10.60 0.85
CA TRP A 203 6.52 -11.66 0.36
C TRP A 203 6.14 -11.44 -1.10
N ARG A 204 6.08 -12.53 -1.87
CA ARG A 204 5.40 -12.57 -3.16
C ARG A 204 4.63 -13.89 -3.32
N PRO A 205 3.62 -13.93 -4.21
CA PRO A 205 2.91 -15.17 -4.51
C PRO A 205 3.87 -16.33 -4.84
N GLY A 206 3.60 -17.51 -4.28
CA GLY A 206 4.44 -18.70 -4.48
C GLY A 206 5.77 -18.73 -3.73
N THR A 207 6.00 -17.80 -2.81
CA THR A 207 7.17 -17.82 -1.92
C THR A 207 6.76 -17.74 -0.46
N GLU A 208 7.62 -18.28 0.41
CA GLU A 208 7.51 -18.06 1.85
C GLU A 208 7.79 -16.58 2.18
N PRO A 209 7.01 -15.97 3.11
CA PRO A 209 7.38 -14.68 3.67
C PRO A 209 8.78 -14.72 4.29
N VAL A 210 9.69 -13.94 3.73
CA VAL A 210 11.07 -13.86 4.18
C VAL A 210 11.16 -12.77 5.23
N SER A 211 11.51 -13.13 6.48
CA SER A 211 11.73 -12.15 7.56
C SER A 211 12.94 -11.29 7.25
N LEU A 212 12.78 -9.96 7.29
CA LEU A 212 13.82 -8.97 7.03
C LEU A 212 14.39 -8.46 8.36
N LEU A 213 15.62 -7.94 8.31
CA LEU A 213 16.18 -7.21 9.43
C LEU A 213 15.51 -5.86 9.56
N ALA A 214 15.61 -5.27 10.75
CA ALA A 214 15.27 -3.86 10.93
C ALA A 214 16.10 -2.99 9.97
N PRO A 215 15.58 -1.82 9.57
CA PRO A 215 16.34 -0.87 8.76
C PRO A 215 17.73 -0.57 9.34
N ALA A 216 18.69 -0.30 8.47
CA ALA A 216 20.07 -0.06 8.87
C ALA A 216 20.14 1.13 9.85
N ALA A 217 20.80 0.90 10.99
CA ALA A 217 20.94 1.91 12.05
C ALA A 217 21.80 3.10 11.62
N GLN A 218 22.71 2.90 10.67
CA GLN A 218 23.53 3.96 10.07
C GLN A 218 23.53 3.76 8.56
N ALA A 219 23.35 4.85 7.83
CA ALA A 219 23.48 4.82 6.38
C ALA A 219 24.95 4.88 5.99
N GLU A 220 25.40 3.92 5.18
CA GLU A 220 26.80 3.86 4.76
C GLU A 220 27.03 4.61 3.44
N ARG A 221 25.99 4.69 2.60
CA ARG A 221 26.08 5.19 1.22
C ARG A 221 24.79 5.89 0.81
N SER A 222 24.90 6.76 -0.20
CA SER A 222 23.74 7.34 -0.87
C SER A 222 22.95 6.25 -1.62
N CYS A 223 21.61 6.35 -1.63
CA CYS A 223 20.78 5.41 -2.40
C CYS A 223 21.12 5.50 -3.89
N PRO A 224 21.51 4.39 -4.54
CA PRO A 224 21.93 4.40 -5.95
C PRO A 224 20.79 4.74 -6.92
N LYS A 225 19.53 4.61 -6.49
CA LYS A 225 18.34 4.87 -7.32
C LYS A 225 17.83 6.30 -7.25
N CYS A 226 17.88 6.93 -6.08
CA CYS A 226 17.30 8.27 -5.88
C CYS A 226 18.29 9.32 -5.36
N GLY A 227 19.56 8.97 -5.13
CA GLY A 227 20.58 9.89 -4.62
C GLY A 227 20.36 10.37 -3.19
N CYS A 228 19.36 9.83 -2.47
CA CYS A 228 19.12 10.16 -1.06
C CYS A 228 20.36 9.81 -0.23
N ASN A 229 20.90 10.80 0.49
CA ASN A 229 22.08 10.67 1.32
C ASN A 229 21.80 11.31 2.69
N SER A 230 20.83 10.76 3.41
CA SER A 230 20.45 11.23 4.73
C SER A 230 21.38 10.63 5.80
N GLU A 231 21.91 11.46 6.70
CA GLU A 231 22.71 11.00 7.83
C GLU A 231 21.86 10.36 8.95
N GLY A 232 20.53 10.47 8.86
CA GLY A 232 19.60 9.83 9.79
C GLY A 232 19.63 8.30 9.72
N ALA A 233 19.26 7.64 10.82
CA ALA A 233 19.06 6.19 10.86
C ALA A 233 17.76 5.77 10.16
N GLY A 234 17.63 4.47 9.86
CA GLY A 234 16.33 3.85 9.65
C GLY A 234 15.69 4.01 8.27
N TRP A 235 16.39 4.59 7.29
CA TRP A 235 15.84 4.81 5.93
C TRP A 235 16.46 3.90 4.85
N GLN A 236 17.55 3.21 5.18
CA GLN A 236 18.29 2.34 4.28
C GLN A 236 18.03 0.86 4.62
N MET A 237 17.91 0.02 3.59
CA MET A 237 17.81 -1.42 3.76
C MET A 237 19.15 -1.98 4.24
N SER A 238 19.14 -3.03 5.06
CA SER A 238 20.39 -3.73 5.43
C SER A 238 21.10 -4.29 4.19
N ALA A 239 22.42 -4.34 4.20
CA ALA A 239 23.19 -4.88 3.07
C ALA A 239 22.86 -6.35 2.82
N ASP A 240 22.67 -7.14 3.89
CA ASP A 240 22.30 -8.55 3.82
C ASP A 240 20.92 -8.74 3.17
N ASP A 241 19.93 -7.93 3.53
CA ASP A 241 18.60 -8.00 2.92
C ASP A 241 18.60 -7.53 1.47
N ALA A 242 19.36 -6.47 1.16
CA ALA A 242 19.51 -5.99 -0.21
C ALA A 242 20.12 -7.08 -1.10
N ALA A 243 21.21 -7.73 -0.65
CA ALA A 243 21.82 -8.85 -1.36
C ALA A 243 20.84 -10.02 -1.54
N ARG A 244 20.11 -10.39 -0.48
CA ARG A 244 19.13 -11.48 -0.51
C ARG A 244 17.97 -11.22 -1.48
N LEU A 245 17.55 -9.97 -1.63
CA LEU A 245 16.50 -9.55 -2.56
C LEU A 245 17.06 -9.16 -3.95
N SER A 246 18.35 -9.37 -4.21
CA SER A 246 19.04 -8.97 -5.45
C SER A 246 18.86 -7.49 -5.78
N LEU A 247 18.84 -6.65 -4.75
CA LEU A 247 18.78 -5.20 -4.84
C LEU A 247 20.18 -4.60 -4.68
N PRO A 248 20.43 -3.40 -5.27
CA PRO A 248 21.68 -2.68 -5.07
C PRO A 248 21.98 -2.43 -3.59
N GLU A 249 23.23 -2.61 -3.20
CA GLU A 249 23.72 -2.23 -1.88
C GLU A 249 23.43 -0.75 -1.60
N GLY A 250 22.95 -0.44 -0.40
CA GLY A 250 22.61 0.91 0.00
C GLY A 250 21.28 1.45 -0.57
N ILE A 251 20.43 0.61 -1.16
CA ILE A 251 19.09 1.02 -1.56
C ILE A 251 18.25 1.50 -0.36
N CYS A 252 17.53 2.61 -0.53
CA CYS A 252 16.58 3.08 0.49
C CYS A 252 15.32 2.22 0.50
N LEU A 253 14.64 2.14 1.66
CA LEU A 253 13.42 1.33 1.83
C LEU A 253 12.36 1.64 0.77
N LEU A 254 12.19 2.92 0.43
CA LEU A 254 11.19 3.37 -0.54
C LEU A 254 11.54 2.98 -1.98
N CYS A 255 12.82 2.99 -2.36
CA CYS A 255 13.25 2.51 -3.67
C CYS A 255 13.15 0.99 -3.72
N ALA A 256 13.55 0.29 -2.66
CA ALA A 256 13.41 -1.15 -2.56
C ALA A 256 11.94 -1.59 -2.72
N GLU A 257 11.00 -0.92 -2.04
CA GLU A 257 9.56 -1.18 -2.15
C GLU A 257 9.04 -1.09 -3.59
N ARG A 258 9.64 -0.22 -4.41
CA ARG A 258 9.28 0.00 -5.81
C ARG A 258 9.94 -0.97 -6.79
N GLU A 259 11.10 -1.52 -6.43
CA GLU A 259 11.90 -2.39 -7.29
C GLU A 259 11.55 -3.87 -7.12
N VAL A 260 11.05 -4.28 -5.94
CA VAL A 260 10.72 -5.68 -5.71
C VAL A 260 9.41 -6.11 -6.38
N GLU A 261 9.42 -7.29 -6.97
CA GLU A 261 8.21 -7.98 -7.41
C GLU A 261 7.52 -8.61 -6.19
N GLY A 262 6.73 -7.82 -5.45
CA GLY A 262 6.00 -8.32 -4.28
C GLY A 262 5.69 -7.24 -3.25
N CYS A 263 5.35 -7.68 -2.05
CA CYS A 263 5.12 -6.84 -0.89
C CYS A 263 6.40 -6.79 -0.04
N LEU A 264 6.99 -5.60 0.05
CA LEU A 264 7.99 -5.27 1.06
C LEU A 264 7.24 -4.62 2.23
N HIS A 265 7.18 -5.30 3.36
CA HIS A 265 6.52 -4.81 4.56
C HIS A 265 7.57 -4.40 5.60
N PHE A 266 7.42 -3.17 6.08
CA PHE A 266 8.03 -2.63 7.28
C PHE A 266 6.90 -1.96 8.08
N GLU A 267 7.12 -1.71 9.37
CA GLU A 267 6.15 -0.96 10.17
C GLU A 267 5.90 0.42 9.55
N GLY A 268 4.66 0.91 9.65
CA GLY A 268 4.25 2.17 9.02
C GLY A 268 5.14 3.36 9.38
N ASP A 269 5.55 3.44 10.64
CA ASP A 269 6.39 4.52 11.17
C ASP A 269 7.80 4.50 10.55
N ASP A 270 8.38 3.32 10.30
CA ASP A 270 9.70 3.19 9.67
C ASP A 270 9.68 3.71 8.22
N LEU A 271 8.64 3.33 7.46
CA LEU A 271 8.51 3.75 6.06
C LEU A 271 8.27 5.26 5.92
N VAL A 272 7.52 5.86 6.82
CA VAL A 272 7.27 7.30 6.80
C VAL A 272 8.49 8.07 7.31
N ALA A 273 9.19 7.58 8.33
CA ALA A 273 10.48 8.13 8.74
C ALA A 273 11.49 8.10 7.57
N ALA A 274 11.55 7.00 6.83
CA ALA A 274 12.35 6.88 5.62
C ALA A 274 11.92 7.88 4.52
N ALA A 275 10.62 8.08 4.35
CA ALA A 275 10.08 9.09 3.44
C ALA A 275 10.44 10.51 3.85
N GLN A 276 10.41 10.81 5.14
CA GLN A 276 10.80 12.11 5.67
C GLN A 276 12.29 12.36 5.47
N ALA A 277 13.15 11.38 5.77
CA ALA A 277 14.59 11.45 5.54
C ALA A 277 14.91 11.70 4.05
N ARG A 278 14.24 10.96 3.16
CA ARG A 278 14.36 11.15 1.71
C ARG A 278 13.93 12.55 1.28
N TYR A 279 12.78 13.02 1.76
CA TYR A 279 12.29 14.35 1.44
C TYR A 279 13.29 15.43 1.88
N ARG A 280 13.76 15.38 3.14
CA ARG A 280 14.76 16.33 3.67
C ARG A 280 16.05 16.32 2.85
N SER A 281 16.59 15.14 2.53
CA SER A 281 17.79 15.01 1.70
C SER A 281 17.60 15.66 0.33
N LEU A 282 16.47 15.42 -0.33
CA LEU A 282 16.19 15.99 -1.65
C LEU A 282 15.97 17.50 -1.58
N MET A 283 15.33 18.01 -0.53
CA MET A 283 15.15 19.45 -0.33
C MET A 283 16.49 20.15 -0.10
N ALA A 284 17.42 19.52 0.64
CA ALA A 284 18.75 20.07 0.90
C ALA A 284 19.62 20.12 -0.37
N GLN A 285 19.40 19.21 -1.31
CA GLN A 285 20.12 19.16 -2.59
C GLN A 285 19.51 20.09 -3.65
N ALA A 286 18.23 20.44 -3.51
CA ALA A 286 17.52 21.27 -4.48
C ALA A 286 17.93 22.74 -4.37
N ALA A 287 18.31 23.36 -5.50
CA ALA A 287 18.61 24.79 -5.56
C ALA A 287 17.42 25.68 -5.22
N ARG A 288 16.19 25.15 -5.40
CA ARG A 288 14.92 25.79 -5.04
C ARG A 288 13.99 24.74 -4.47
N SER A 289 13.19 25.12 -3.47
CA SER A 289 12.14 24.25 -2.95
C SER A 289 11.15 23.91 -4.06
N PRO A 290 10.87 22.61 -4.30
CA PRO A 290 9.91 22.19 -5.31
C PRO A 290 8.52 22.65 -4.93
N VAL A 291 7.74 22.99 -5.95
CA VAL A 291 6.34 23.35 -5.80
C VAL A 291 5.55 22.11 -5.35
N PRO A 292 4.63 22.24 -4.36
CA PRO A 292 3.74 21.16 -3.97
C PRO A 292 3.00 20.55 -5.17
N SER A 293 3.09 19.23 -5.33
CA SER A 293 2.37 18.50 -6.39
C SER A 293 2.02 17.08 -5.93
N TRP A 294 0.92 16.53 -6.46
CA TRP A 294 0.54 15.14 -6.19
C TRP A 294 1.57 14.14 -6.71
N LYS A 295 2.24 14.46 -7.83
CA LYS A 295 3.37 13.67 -8.35
C LYS A 295 4.52 13.59 -7.35
N LEU A 296 4.86 14.71 -6.71
CA LEU A 296 5.89 14.74 -5.66
C LEU A 296 5.47 13.90 -4.45
N ALA A 297 4.22 14.05 -3.96
CA ALA A 297 3.70 13.25 -2.86
C ALA A 297 3.77 11.74 -3.16
N ALA A 298 3.36 11.33 -4.37
CA ALA A 298 3.41 9.94 -4.80
C ALA A 298 4.85 9.40 -4.94
N ALA A 299 5.81 10.23 -5.35
CA ALA A 299 7.21 9.86 -5.49
C ALA A 299 7.93 9.70 -4.14
N ILE A 300 7.51 10.48 -3.14
CA ILE A 300 8.15 10.53 -1.82
C ILE A 300 7.54 9.52 -0.83
N LEU A 301 6.22 9.40 -0.77
CA LEU A 301 5.57 8.55 0.23
C LEU A 301 5.64 7.05 -0.11
N PRO A 302 5.48 6.15 0.88
CA PRO A 302 5.43 4.70 0.65
C PRO A 302 4.30 4.30 -0.31
N LEU A 303 4.43 3.16 -1.00
CA LEU A 303 3.40 2.70 -1.94
C LEU A 303 2.07 2.39 -1.23
N GLY A 304 2.12 2.01 0.05
CA GLY A 304 0.92 1.87 0.88
C GLY A 304 0.06 3.14 0.97
N TRP A 305 0.63 4.34 0.78
CA TRP A 305 -0.10 5.62 0.84
C TRP A 305 -0.82 6.00 -0.46
N GLN A 306 -0.50 5.35 -1.59
CA GLN A 306 -1.00 5.75 -2.91
C GLN A 306 -2.54 5.76 -3.00
N PRO A 307 -3.27 4.78 -2.44
CA PRO A 307 -4.73 4.84 -2.42
C PRO A 307 -5.32 6.09 -1.78
N LEU A 308 -4.73 6.52 -0.67
CA LEU A 308 -5.14 7.72 0.04
C LEU A 308 -4.84 8.96 -0.82
N LEU A 309 -3.64 9.04 -1.41
CA LEU A 309 -3.27 10.14 -2.30
C LEU A 309 -4.24 10.28 -3.49
N GLN A 310 -4.54 9.19 -4.18
CA GLN A 310 -5.47 9.17 -5.31
C GLN A 310 -6.89 9.61 -4.93
N SER A 311 -7.31 9.32 -3.70
CA SER A 311 -8.62 9.71 -3.19
C SER A 311 -8.67 11.20 -2.82
N LEU A 312 -7.61 11.72 -2.21
CA LEU A 312 -7.49 13.12 -1.81
C LEU A 312 -7.26 14.05 -3.01
N GLU A 313 -6.53 13.61 -4.03
CA GLU A 313 -6.23 14.38 -5.25
C GLU A 313 -7.50 14.88 -5.96
N ARG A 314 -8.58 14.11 -5.89
CA ARG A 314 -9.86 14.48 -6.51
C ARG A 314 -10.56 15.64 -5.81
N VAL A 315 -10.16 15.98 -4.59
CA VAL A 315 -10.93 16.88 -3.72
C VAL A 315 -10.14 17.99 -3.03
N LEU A 316 -8.83 17.86 -2.94
CA LEU A 316 -7.94 18.82 -2.32
C LEU A 316 -6.84 19.25 -3.30
N PRO A 317 -6.32 20.48 -3.17
CA PRO A 317 -5.12 20.88 -3.90
C PRO A 317 -3.91 20.03 -3.46
N PRO A 318 -2.79 20.05 -4.21
CA PRO A 318 -1.59 19.35 -3.81
C PRO A 318 -1.13 19.71 -2.38
N PRO A 319 -0.73 18.71 -1.57
CA PRO A 319 -0.29 18.94 -0.19
C PRO A 319 1.17 19.37 -0.13
N GLU A 320 1.50 20.13 0.91
CA GLU A 320 2.86 20.26 1.40
C GLU A 320 3.22 18.99 2.20
N LEU A 321 4.44 18.48 2.02
CA LEU A 321 4.91 17.26 2.68
C LEU A 321 5.70 17.58 3.94
N PHE A 322 5.53 16.78 4.99
CA PHE A 322 6.28 16.89 6.24
C PHE A 322 6.29 18.31 6.84
N PHE A 323 5.14 18.97 6.82
CA PHE A 323 4.96 20.34 7.29
C PHE A 323 4.90 20.41 8.83
N SER A 324 5.68 21.32 9.41
CA SER A 324 5.69 21.54 10.87
C SER A 324 4.50 22.39 11.29
N ILE A 325 3.59 21.82 12.07
CA ILE A 325 2.40 22.51 12.59
C ILE A 325 2.74 23.03 13.99
N ALA A 326 3.30 24.23 14.08
CA ALA A 326 4.01 24.72 15.27
C ALA A 326 5.29 23.90 15.56
N ASP A 327 5.95 24.15 16.69
CA ASP A 327 7.15 23.41 17.15
C ASP A 327 6.84 21.95 17.57
N SER A 328 5.73 21.38 17.08
CA SER A 328 5.31 20.01 17.42
C SER A 328 6.06 18.98 16.59
N GLU A 329 6.60 17.96 17.26
CA GLU A 329 7.07 16.73 16.63
C GLU A 329 6.10 15.57 16.95
N PRO A 330 5.76 14.71 15.98
CA PRO A 330 6.20 14.68 14.58
C PRO A 330 5.41 15.63 13.64
N PRO A 331 6.00 16.07 12.51
CA PRO A 331 5.31 16.94 11.55
C PRO A 331 4.18 16.21 10.80
N ALA A 332 3.29 16.99 10.18
CA ALA A 332 2.23 16.42 9.35
C ALA A 332 2.81 15.88 8.02
N VAL A 333 2.56 14.61 7.74
CA VAL A 333 2.99 13.92 6.52
C VAL A 333 2.42 14.62 5.29
N LEU A 334 1.13 14.96 5.33
CA LEU A 334 0.44 15.77 4.34
C LEU A 334 -0.15 17.01 5.01
N ALA A 335 0.01 18.19 4.45
CA ALA A 335 -0.58 19.41 4.99
C ALA A 335 -1.15 20.34 3.91
N TRP A 336 -2.19 21.07 4.30
CA TRP A 336 -2.77 22.17 3.55
C TRP A 336 -2.83 23.40 4.46
N PRO A 337 -1.73 24.16 4.59
CA PRO A 337 -1.65 25.28 5.53
C PRO A 337 -2.74 26.34 5.32
N ALA A 338 -3.06 26.65 4.07
CA ALA A 338 -4.16 27.57 3.73
C ALA A 338 -5.53 27.13 4.26
N LEU A 339 -5.73 25.82 4.42
CA LEU A 339 -6.96 25.22 4.96
C LEU A 339 -6.86 24.88 6.45
N LYS A 340 -5.67 25.03 7.07
CA LYS A 340 -5.32 24.56 8.42
C LYS A 340 -5.68 23.08 8.64
N ARG A 341 -5.24 22.24 7.71
CA ARG A 341 -5.55 20.81 7.68
C ARG A 341 -4.28 20.00 7.51
N GLY A 342 -4.23 18.82 8.13
CA GLY A 342 -3.11 17.91 7.92
C GLY A 342 -3.41 16.47 8.29
N VAL A 343 -2.65 15.56 7.69
CA VAL A 343 -2.58 14.14 8.06
C VAL A 343 -1.28 13.92 8.82
N VAL A 344 -1.39 13.49 10.06
CA VAL A 344 -0.29 13.15 10.96
C VAL A 344 -0.22 11.63 11.14
N GLU A 345 0.91 11.11 11.60
CA GLU A 345 1.02 9.68 11.90
C GLU A 345 0.27 9.31 13.18
N ARG A 346 0.55 10.07 14.24
CA ARG A 346 -0.01 9.90 15.58
C ARG A 346 -0.69 11.19 16.01
N ARG A 347 -1.78 11.09 16.77
CA ARG A 347 -2.43 12.28 17.33
C ARG A 347 -1.49 12.97 18.31
N LEU A 348 -1.28 14.26 18.11
CA LEU A 348 -0.68 15.15 19.10
C LEU A 348 -1.62 15.26 20.31
N GLN A 349 -1.07 15.45 21.51
CA GLN A 349 -1.88 15.64 22.72
C GLN A 349 -2.70 16.94 22.62
N ASP A 350 -3.88 16.94 23.25
CA ASP A 350 -4.82 18.06 23.19
C ASP A 350 -4.17 19.37 23.69
N GLY A 351 -3.91 20.30 22.77
CA GLY A 351 -3.43 21.65 23.07
C GLY A 351 -2.43 22.24 22.09
N GLU A 352 -1.65 21.42 21.39
CA GLU A 352 -0.48 21.88 20.60
C GLU A 352 -0.83 22.41 19.19
N SER A 353 -2.02 22.13 18.68
CA SER A 353 -2.40 22.48 17.29
C SER A 353 -3.69 23.33 17.22
N LYS A 354 -3.83 24.35 18.06
CA LYS A 354 -5.03 25.21 18.11
C LYS A 354 -5.38 25.74 16.72
N GLY A 355 -6.58 25.39 16.24
CA GLY A 355 -7.12 25.86 14.96
C GLY A 355 -6.75 25.02 13.74
N TRP A 356 -6.04 23.90 13.92
CA TRP A 356 -5.82 22.90 12.87
C TRP A 356 -6.77 21.72 13.01
N SER A 357 -7.25 21.21 11.88
CA SER A 357 -7.95 19.93 11.81
C SER A 357 -6.97 18.86 11.39
N LEU A 358 -6.59 17.99 12.34
CA LEU A 358 -5.61 16.93 12.14
C LEU A 358 -6.30 15.57 12.14
N TRP A 359 -5.91 14.72 11.20
CA TRP A 359 -6.34 13.32 11.14
C TRP A 359 -5.12 12.41 11.16
N THR A 360 -5.27 11.24 11.77
CA THR A 360 -4.37 10.13 11.46
C THR A 360 -4.69 9.56 10.08
N ARG A 361 -3.76 8.81 9.49
CA ARG A 361 -4.00 8.09 8.23
C ARG A 361 -5.28 7.22 8.31
N VAL A 362 -5.41 6.41 9.36
CA VAL A 362 -6.58 5.53 9.55
C VAL A 362 -7.88 6.33 9.60
N GLN A 363 -7.90 7.45 10.33
CA GLN A 363 -9.10 8.29 10.46
C GLN A 363 -9.54 8.91 9.14
N ILE A 364 -8.61 9.43 8.35
CA ILE A 364 -8.98 10.01 7.05
C ILE A 364 -9.41 8.93 6.05
N GLU A 365 -8.79 7.76 6.10
CA GLU A 365 -9.20 6.59 5.31
C GLU A 365 -10.64 6.19 5.66
N GLU A 366 -10.99 6.07 6.95
CA GLU A 366 -12.35 5.77 7.41
C GLU A 366 -13.38 6.81 6.94
N GLU A 367 -13.09 8.10 7.06
CA GLU A 367 -13.97 9.19 6.60
C GLU A 367 -14.18 9.16 5.08
N LEU A 368 -13.16 8.76 4.32
CA LEU A 368 -13.27 8.52 2.87
C LEU A 368 -14.01 7.22 2.53
N GLY A 369 -14.38 6.42 3.54
CA GLY A 369 -15.12 5.17 3.39
C GLY A 369 -14.22 3.99 3.04
N PHE A 370 -12.93 4.05 3.35
CA PHE A 370 -12.02 2.92 3.30
C PHE A 370 -12.44 2.01 4.44
N THR A 371 -13.25 1.00 4.12
CA THR A 371 -13.79 0.10 5.15
C THR A 371 -12.79 -1.02 5.37
N LEU A 372 -11.94 -0.88 6.40
CA LEU A 372 -11.36 -2.04 7.08
C LEU A 372 -12.46 -2.66 7.96
N ARG A 373 -12.54 -3.98 8.04
CA ARG A 373 -13.61 -4.68 8.75
C ARG A 373 -13.12 -5.54 9.88
#